data_AF-A0AAX1QD29-F1
#
_entry.id   AF-A0AAX1QD29-F1
#
_cell.length_a   1.000
_cell.length_b   1.000
_cell.length_c   1.000
_cell.angle_alpha   90.00
_cell.angle_beta   90.00
_cell.angle_gamma   90.00
#
_symmetry.space_group_name_H-M   'P 1'
#
loop_
_entity.id
_entity.type
_entity.pdbx_description
1 polymer ?
#
loop_
_entity_poly.entity_id
_entity_poly.type
_entity_poly.pdbx_seq_one_letter_code
_entity_poly.pdbx_strand_id
1 'polypeptide(L)'
;MNLLSLNPEELENAASILKKEASSLQNLRQDFKTLFDQEHSWKTSSRKEFNETALTFLKTIDTKVDEVNEKSTYLKNLAEQARLAQAKEKLKQEQT
;
A
#
# COMPACT_ATOMS: atom_id res chain seq x y z
N MET A 1 15.15 -10.63 13.97
CA MET A 1 13.84 -10.12 14.47
C MET A 1 13.25 -11.22 15.36
N ASN A 2 12.79 -10.91 16.57
CA ASN A 2 12.14 -11.89 17.44
C ASN A 2 10.63 -11.90 17.13
N LEU A 3 10.11 -13.00 16.61
CA LEU A 3 8.69 -13.13 16.23
C LEU A 3 7.77 -13.21 17.45
N LEU A 4 8.28 -13.68 18.60
CA LEU A 4 7.48 -13.85 19.82
C LEU A 4 7.12 -12.51 20.47
N SER A 5 7.93 -11.48 20.27
CA SER A 5 7.70 -10.13 20.81
C SER A 5 6.82 -9.24 19.93
N LEU A 6 6.40 -9.73 18.76
CA LEU A 6 5.52 -8.97 17.86
C LEU A 6 4.06 -9.18 18.26
N ASN A 7 3.24 -8.15 18.12
CA ASN A 7 1.79 -8.26 18.27
C ASN A 7 1.14 -8.50 16.88
N PRO A 8 0.60 -9.71 16.61
CA PRO A 8 -0.02 -10.01 15.31
C PRO A 8 -1.20 -9.10 14.97
N GLU A 9 -1.99 -8.67 15.97
CA GLU A 9 -3.17 -7.84 15.75
C GLU A 9 -2.79 -6.42 15.33
N GLU A 10 -1.74 -5.85 15.93
CA GLU A 10 -1.21 -4.55 15.53
C GLU A 10 -0.63 -4.58 14.11
N LEU A 11 0.05 -5.66 13.74
CA LEU A 11 0.58 -5.86 12.39
C LEU A 11 -0.54 -5.99 11.34
N GLU A 12 -1.61 -6.73 11.64
CA GLU A 12 -2.79 -6.83 10.78
C GLU A 12 -3.53 -5.50 10.65
N ASN A 13 -3.66 -4.74 11.75
CA ASN A 13 -4.25 -3.42 11.72
C ASN A 13 -3.42 -2.45 10.85
N ALA A 14 -2.10 -2.42 11.03
CA ALA A 14 -1.20 -1.62 10.20
C ALA A 14 -1.30 -2.01 8.72
N ALA A 15 -1.35 -3.31 8.41
CA ALA A 15 -1.55 -3.78 7.05
C ALA A 15 -2.89 -3.33 6.45
N SER A 16 -3.96 -3.35 7.25
CA SER A 16 -5.31 -2.90 6.86
C SER A 16 -5.35 -1.39 6.56
N ILE A 17 -4.67 -0.58 7.39
CA ILE A 17 -4.52 0.87 7.17
C ILE A 17 -3.81 1.12 5.84
N LEU A 18 -2.66 0.48 5.60
CA LEU A 18 -1.93 0.62 4.34
C LEU A 18 -2.77 0.21 3.13
N LYS A 19 -3.58 -0.85 3.26
CA LYS A 19 -4.45 -1.29 2.16
C LYS A 19 -5.51 -0.24 1.83
N LYS A 20 -6.10 0.40 2.83
CA LYS A 20 -7.05 1.50 2.64
C LYS A 20 -6.38 2.71 1.98
N GLU A 21 -5.17 3.05 2.41
CA GLU A 21 -4.39 4.15 1.84
C GLU A 21 -4.05 3.90 0.36
N ALA A 22 -3.62 2.70 0.00
CA ALA A 22 -3.39 2.30 -1.39
C ALA A 22 -4.65 2.46 -2.26
N SER A 23 -5.83 2.04 -1.76
CA SER A 23 -7.10 2.22 -2.46
C SER A 23 -7.46 3.71 -2.64
N SER A 24 -7.24 4.55 -1.61
CA SER A 24 -7.48 5.99 -1.71
C SER A 24 -6.58 6.66 -2.74
N LEU A 25 -5.29 6.28 -2.79
CA LEU A 25 -4.36 6.76 -3.81
C LEU A 25 -4.77 6.33 -5.22
N GLN A 26 -5.23 5.09 -5.38
CA GLN A 26 -5.71 4.58 -6.66
C GLN A 26 -6.98 5.32 -7.15
N ASN A 27 -7.88 5.67 -6.24
CA ASN A 27 -9.05 6.50 -6.55
C ASN A 27 -8.63 7.91 -7.01
N LEU A 28 -7.74 8.57 -6.25
CA LEU A 28 -7.22 9.90 -6.62
C LEU A 28 -6.54 9.89 -7.99
N ARG A 29 -5.78 8.83 -8.27
CA ARG A 29 -5.14 8.59 -9.57
C ARG A 29 -6.16 8.48 -10.69
N GLN A 30 -7.26 7.77 -10.46
CA GLN A 30 -8.34 7.61 -11.44
C GLN A 30 -9.10 8.92 -11.69
N ASP A 31 -9.40 9.68 -10.62
CA ASP A 31 -10.04 10.99 -10.72
C ASP A 31 -9.17 11.97 -11.51
N PHE A 32 -7.88 12.04 -11.17
CA PHE A 32 -6.92 12.88 -11.89
C PHE A 32 -6.80 12.47 -13.35
N LYS A 33 -6.72 11.17 -13.65
CA LYS A 33 -6.69 10.69 -15.05
C LYS A 33 -7.94 11.09 -15.81
N THR A 34 -9.11 11.00 -15.19
CA THR A 34 -10.38 11.36 -15.82
C THR A 34 -10.40 12.86 -16.19
N LEU A 35 -9.99 13.73 -15.27
CA LEU A 35 -9.88 15.17 -15.52
C LEU A 35 -8.82 15.48 -16.59
N PHE A 36 -7.67 14.81 -16.51
CA PHE A 36 -6.57 14.95 -17.46
C PHE A 36 -6.98 14.59 -18.89
N ASP A 37 -7.67 13.47 -19.03
CA ASP A 37 -8.18 12.97 -20.30
C ASP A 37 -9.28 13.88 -20.85
N GLN A 38 -10.12 14.51 -20.01
CA GLN A 38 -11.20 15.40 -20.45
C GLN A 38 -10.73 16.75 -21.00
N GLU A 39 -9.55 17.23 -20.61
CA GLU A 39 -9.06 18.56 -21.03
C GLU A 39 -8.50 18.56 -22.46
N HIS A 40 -9.36 18.78 -23.45
CA HIS A 40 -8.99 18.83 -24.88
C HIS A 40 -8.91 20.26 -25.44
N SER A 41 -9.35 21.25 -24.66
CA SER A 41 -9.51 22.63 -25.12
C SER A 41 -8.21 23.44 -25.02
N TRP A 42 -7.31 23.02 -24.14
CA TRP A 42 -6.03 23.67 -23.89
C TRP A 42 -4.98 23.35 -24.97
N LYS A 43 -4.64 24.34 -25.82
CA LYS A 43 -3.75 24.18 -27.00
C LYS A 43 -2.42 24.96 -26.96
N THR A 44 -1.97 25.43 -25.80
CA THR A 44 -0.72 26.21 -25.68
C THR A 44 0.50 25.30 -25.49
N SER A 45 1.71 25.84 -25.65
CA SER A 45 2.97 25.12 -25.37
C SER A 45 3.03 24.57 -23.94
N SER A 46 2.48 25.31 -22.96
CA SER A 46 2.37 24.87 -21.57
C SER A 46 1.50 23.62 -21.37
N ARG A 47 0.62 23.27 -22.31
CA ARG A 47 -0.11 21.99 -22.28
C ARG A 47 0.84 20.80 -22.42
N LYS A 48 1.90 20.91 -23.23
CA LYS A 48 2.85 19.81 -23.42
C LYS A 48 3.62 19.50 -22.13
N GLU A 49 4.17 20.53 -21.49
CA GLU A 49 4.89 20.41 -20.21
C GLU A 49 3.97 19.89 -19.10
N PHE A 50 2.73 20.39 -19.07
CA PHE A 50 1.71 19.88 -18.16
C PHE A 50 1.42 18.40 -18.41
N ASN A 51 1.29 17.95 -19.67
CA ASN A 51 1.04 16.56 -20.00
C ASN A 51 2.19 15.64 -19.54
N GLU A 52 3.44 16.04 -19.78
CA GLU A 52 4.62 15.29 -19.33
C GLU A 52 4.65 15.18 -17.79
N THR A 53 4.33 16.28 -17.10
CA THR A 53 4.24 16.31 -15.63
C THR A 53 3.10 15.44 -15.11
N ALA A 54 1.92 15.52 -15.74
CA ALA A 54 0.74 14.73 -15.37
C ALA A 54 0.97 13.23 -15.55
N LEU A 55 1.61 12.82 -16.65
CA LEU A 55 1.98 11.42 -16.89
C LEU A 55 3.01 10.93 -15.86
N THR A 56 3.99 11.77 -15.51
CA THR A 56 4.97 11.44 -14.47
C THR A 56 4.31 11.30 -13.11
N PHE A 57 3.36 12.19 -12.78
CA PHE A 57 2.59 12.13 -11.54
C PHE A 57 1.74 10.86 -11.45
N LEU A 58 1.01 10.51 -12.53
CA LEU A 58 0.24 9.25 -12.61
C LEU A 58 1.12 8.03 -12.35
N LYS A 59 2.28 7.95 -13.02
CA LYS A 59 3.25 6.86 -12.82
C LYS A 59 3.81 6.83 -11.39
N THR A 60 4.02 8.00 -10.79
CA THR A 60 4.49 8.11 -9.40
C THR A 60 3.44 7.57 -8.43
N ILE A 61 2.15 7.89 -8.65
CA ILE A 61 1.08 7.32 -7.82
C ILE A 61 1.01 5.81 -8.01
N ASP A 62 1.07 5.30 -9.26
CA ASP A 62 1.04 3.86 -9.54
C ASP A 62 2.18 3.14 -8.78
N THR A 63 3.41 3.68 -8.84
CA THR A 63 4.58 3.15 -8.11
C THR A 63 4.35 3.15 -6.59
N LYS A 64 3.77 4.23 -6.04
CA LYS A 64 3.52 4.33 -4.60
C LYS A 64 2.41 3.38 -4.14
N VAL A 65 1.37 3.20 -4.94
CA VAL A 65 0.32 2.21 -4.68
C VAL A 65 0.92 0.80 -4.59
N ASP A 66 1.83 0.46 -5.50
CA ASP A 66 2.54 -0.83 -5.48
C ASP A 66 3.39 -0.98 -4.21
N GLU A 67 4.24 0.00 -3.89
CA GLU A 67 5.06 -0.01 -2.66
C GLU A 67 4.21 -0.17 -1.38
N VAL A 68 3.08 0.52 -1.29
CA VAL A 68 2.18 0.46 -0.12
C VAL A 68 1.50 -0.92 -0.05
N ASN A 69 1.09 -1.48 -1.18
CA ASN A 69 0.52 -2.83 -1.26
C ASN A 69 1.52 -3.92 -0.88
N GLU A 70 2.78 -3.78 -1.29
CA GLU A 70 3.87 -4.70 -0.91
C GLU A 70 4.10 -4.66 0.60
N LYS A 71 4.18 -3.46 1.20
CA LYS A 71 4.32 -3.30 2.65
C LYS A 71 3.12 -3.87 3.42
N SER A 72 1.91 -3.63 2.93
CA SER A 72 0.69 -4.23 3.51
C SER A 72 0.76 -5.77 3.50
N THR A 73 1.17 -6.36 2.37
CA THR A 73 1.34 -7.81 2.21
C THR A 73 2.42 -8.34 3.16
N TYR A 74 3.57 -7.65 3.24
CA TYR A 74 4.64 -8.00 4.16
C TYR A 74 4.16 -8.03 5.62
N LEU A 75 3.43 -7.01 6.06
CA LEU A 75 2.92 -6.94 7.44
C LEU A 75 1.91 -8.06 7.74
N LYS A 76 1.02 -8.41 6.80
CA LYS A 76 0.12 -9.57 6.95
C LYS A 76 0.89 -10.88 7.11
N ASN A 77 1.92 -11.10 6.28
CA ASN A 77 2.74 -12.29 6.36
C ASN A 77 3.51 -12.36 7.69
N LEU A 78 4.02 -11.21 8.15
CA LEU A 78 4.72 -11.12 9.43
C LEU A 78 3.78 -11.40 10.61
N ALA A 79 2.53 -10.91 10.57
CA ALA A 79 1.52 -11.20 11.58
C ALA A 79 1.24 -12.71 11.68
N GLU A 80 1.08 -13.38 10.54
CA GLU A 80 0.84 -14.82 10.50
C GLU A 80 2.05 -15.61 11.03
N GLN A 81 3.26 -15.21 10.66
CA GLN A 81 4.49 -15.81 11.20
C GLN A 81 4.60 -15.64 12.73
N ALA A 82 4.26 -14.45 13.24
CA ALA A 82 4.25 -14.18 14.68
C ALA A 82 3.21 -15.05 15.40
N ARG A 83 1.99 -15.17 14.85
CA ARG A 83 0.92 -16.02 15.39
C ARG A 83 1.34 -17.49 15.45
N LEU A 84 1.91 -18.02 14.37
CA LEU A 84 2.40 -19.40 14.30
C LEU A 84 3.55 -19.65 15.29
N ALA A 85 4.48 -18.69 15.44
CA ALA A 85 5.57 -18.79 16.40
C ALA A 85 5.05 -18.80 17.85
N GLN A 86 4.12 -17.91 18.18
CA GLN A 86 3.50 -17.82 19.51
C GLN A 86 2.67 -19.08 19.84
N ALA A 87 1.92 -19.61 18.87
CA ALA A 87 1.15 -20.84 19.06
C ALA A 87 2.07 -22.05 19.34
N LYS A 88 3.17 -22.18 18.60
CA LYS A 88 4.17 -23.24 18.83
C LYS A 88 4.80 -23.14 20.22
N GLU A 89 5.06 -21.93 20.71
CA GLU A 89 5.64 -21.73 22.02
C GLU A 89 4.66 -22.09 23.15
N LYS A 90 3.39 -21.70 23.03
CA LYS A 90 2.33 -22.11 23.96
C LYS A 90 2.20 -23.62 24.07
N LEU A 91 2.19 -24.32 22.93
CA LEU A 91 2.11 -25.79 22.90
C LEU A 91 3.30 -26.48 23.59
N LYS A 92 4.51 -25.89 23.55
CA LYS A 92 5.66 -26.44 24.29
C LYS A 92 5.50 -26.27 25.79
N GLN A 93 4.99 -25.12 26.22
CA GLN A 93 4.79 -24.82 27.64
C GLN A 93 3.69 -25.70 28.26
N GLU A 94 2.65 -26.05 27.50
CA GLU A 94 1.57 -26.94 27.95
C GLU A 94 1.98 -28.42 28.03
N GLN A 95 3.11 -28.82 27.40
CA GLN A 95 3.66 -30.18 27.42
C GLN A 95 4.74 -30.39 28.50
N THR A 96 5.11 -29.34 29.24
CA THR A 96 6.16 -29.36 30.28
C THR A 96 5.55 -29.26 31.66
#